data_AF-A0A5U8JJQ9-F1
#
_entry.id   AF-A0A5U8JJQ9-F1
#
_cell.length_a   1.000
_cell.length_b   1.000
_cell.length_c   1.000
_cell.angle_alpha   90.00
_cell.angle_beta   90.00
_cell.angle_gamma   90.00
#
_symmetry.space_group_name_H-M   'P 1'
#
loop_
_entity.id
_entity.type
_entity.pdbx_description
1 polymer ?
#
loop_
_entity_poly.entity_id
_entity_poly.type
_entity_poly.pdbx_seq_one_letter_code
_entity_poly.pdbx_strand_id
1 'polypeptide(L)'
;MTNQHNYRRTKIVATLGPATDNDSKLEELLASGVNVVRLNFSHGSAQDHIQRAQKVRLIAEKLQRYISIMADLQGPKIRISSFAEGKVTLTQGQTFTLDVELAPGEGNSNTVGCDYSALPGEVSKDDL
;
A
#
# COMPACT_ATOMS: atom_id res chain seq x y z
N MET A 1 44.89 -6.33 15.92
CA MET A 1 43.88 -6.88 14.98
C MET A 1 42.60 -6.09 15.18
N THR A 2 42.34 -5.08 14.36
CA THR A 2 41.10 -4.29 14.43
C THR A 2 39.98 -5.10 13.78
N ASN A 3 39.10 -5.68 14.59
CA ASN A 3 37.84 -6.26 14.14
C ASN A 3 36.98 -5.12 13.56
N GLN A 4 37.12 -4.86 12.27
CA GLN A 4 36.27 -3.91 11.58
C GLN A 4 34.91 -4.58 11.33
N HIS A 5 34.08 -4.65 12.37
CA HIS A 5 32.69 -5.03 12.21
C HIS A 5 32.00 -3.98 11.36
N ASN A 6 31.79 -4.32 10.09
CA ASN A 6 31.07 -3.47 9.15
C ASN A 6 29.57 -3.54 9.50
N TYR A 7 29.17 -2.76 10.48
CA TYR A 7 27.77 -2.68 10.89
C TYR A 7 26.96 -1.97 9.80
N ARG A 8 25.87 -2.61 9.38
CA ARG A 8 24.92 -1.99 8.44
C ARG A 8 24.30 -0.74 9.07
N ARG A 9 24.56 0.42 8.45
CA ARG A 9 24.02 1.72 8.88
C ARG A 9 22.61 1.96 8.34
N THR A 10 22.39 1.71 7.04
CA THR A 10 21.09 1.87 6.36
C THR A 10 20.06 0.89 6.91
N LYS A 11 18.87 1.36 7.29
CA LYS A 11 17.81 0.52 7.87
C LYS A 11 16.87 -0.03 6.79
N ILE A 12 16.26 -1.18 7.06
CA ILE A 12 15.31 -1.84 6.16
C ILE A 12 13.91 -1.73 6.76
N VAL A 13 12.99 -1.22 5.94
CA VAL A 13 11.56 -1.19 6.22
C VAL A 13 10.88 -2.24 5.34
N ALA A 14 10.09 -3.14 5.93
CA ALA A 14 9.36 -4.17 5.19
C ALA A 14 7.85 -4.03 5.40
N THR A 15 7.07 -4.01 4.32
CA THR A 15 5.60 -3.95 4.40
C THR A 15 5.05 -5.35 4.68
N LEU A 16 4.17 -5.46 5.69
CA LEU A 16 3.47 -6.71 5.99
C LEU A 16 2.19 -6.84 5.16
N GLY A 17 1.87 -8.07 4.79
CA GLY A 17 0.67 -8.43 4.06
C GLY A 17 0.48 -9.95 4.00
N PRO A 18 -0.41 -10.46 3.13
CA PRO A 18 -0.73 -11.89 3.03
C PRO A 18 0.49 -12.81 2.88
N ALA A 19 1.52 -12.38 2.15
CA ALA A 19 2.76 -13.13 1.98
C ALA A 19 3.56 -13.34 3.28
N THR A 20 3.30 -12.53 4.32
CA THR A 20 3.98 -12.55 5.62
C THR A 20 3.08 -12.97 6.77
N ASP A 21 1.84 -13.40 6.51
CA ASP A 21 0.88 -13.74 7.58
C ASP A 21 1.16 -15.11 8.23
N ASN A 22 1.95 -15.95 7.55
CA ASN A 22 2.51 -17.18 8.10
C ASN A 22 3.64 -16.85 9.09
N ASP A 23 3.53 -17.40 10.30
CA ASP A 23 4.47 -17.16 11.40
C ASP A 23 5.92 -17.52 11.04
N SER A 24 6.16 -18.61 10.29
CA SER A 24 7.51 -18.98 9.87
C SER A 24 8.12 -17.95 8.92
N LYS A 25 7.31 -17.41 8.00
CA LYS A 25 7.73 -16.39 7.03
C LYS A 25 7.98 -15.05 7.72
N LEU A 26 7.15 -14.70 8.69
CA LEU A 26 7.37 -13.49 9.48
C LEU A 26 8.67 -13.63 10.29
N GLU A 27 8.91 -14.76 10.94
CA GLU A 27 10.14 -15.00 11.69
C GLU A 27 11.39 -14.96 10.80
N GLU A 28 11.37 -15.63 9.64
CA GLU A 28 12.44 -15.56 8.63
C GLU A 28 12.72 -14.10 8.21
N LEU A 29 11.66 -13.32 7.94
CA LEU A 29 11.78 -11.93 7.56
C LEU A 29 12.43 -11.09 8.66
N LEU A 30 11.98 -11.23 9.91
CA LEU A 30 12.54 -10.48 11.03
C LEU A 30 14.00 -10.87 11.28
N ALA A 31 14.31 -12.17 11.23
CA ALA A 31 15.66 -12.70 11.37
C ALA A 31 16.61 -12.19 10.27
N SER A 32 16.12 -12.01 9.04
CA SER A 32 16.93 -11.59 7.88
C SER A 32 17.58 -10.21 8.01
N GLY A 33 17.09 -9.34 8.90
CA GLY A 33 17.69 -8.01 9.09
C GLY A 33 16.72 -6.84 9.07
N VAL A 34 15.40 -7.07 9.01
CA VAL A 34 14.42 -5.98 9.07
C VAL A 34 14.57 -5.19 10.38
N ASN A 35 14.44 -3.86 10.27
CA ASN A 35 14.49 -2.94 11.42
C ASN A 35 13.11 -2.36 11.74
N VAL A 36 12.30 -2.14 10.71
CA VAL A 36 10.95 -1.58 10.81
C VAL A 36 10.00 -2.43 9.99
N VAL A 37 8.86 -2.79 10.57
CA VAL A 37 7.74 -3.33 9.81
C VAL A 37 6.73 -2.24 9.53
N ARG A 38 6.20 -2.20 8.31
CA ARG A 38 5.17 -1.25 7.87
C ARG A 38 3.82 -1.96 7.81
N LEU A 39 2.83 -1.44 8.53
CA LEU A 39 1.43 -1.83 8.42
C LEU A 39 0.74 -0.82 7.50
N ASN A 40 0.46 -1.24 6.27
CA ASN A 40 -0.20 -0.38 5.28
C ASN A 40 -1.73 -0.43 5.46
N PHE A 41 -2.33 0.65 5.98
CA PHE A 41 -3.78 0.72 6.23
C PHE A 41 -4.61 0.99 4.96
N SER A 42 -3.98 1.01 3.79
CA SER A 42 -4.72 0.99 2.52
C SER A 42 -5.48 -0.33 2.29
N HIS A 43 -5.09 -1.40 3.00
CA HIS A 43 -5.61 -2.75 2.86
C HIS A 43 -5.70 -3.45 4.21
N GLY A 44 -6.63 -4.41 4.33
CA GLY A 44 -6.85 -5.18 5.56
C GLY A 44 -7.74 -4.47 6.56
N SER A 45 -8.18 -5.21 7.56
CA SER A 45 -8.97 -4.70 8.69
C SER A 45 -8.07 -4.23 9.83
N ALA A 46 -8.63 -3.41 10.73
CA ALA A 46 -7.94 -3.04 11.97
C ALA A 46 -7.51 -4.27 12.77
N GLN A 47 -8.33 -5.33 12.77
CA GLN A 47 -8.04 -6.58 13.46
C GLN A 47 -6.82 -7.29 12.86
N ASP A 48 -6.69 -7.32 11.54
CA ASP A 48 -5.52 -7.91 10.86
C ASP A 48 -4.23 -7.19 11.26
N HIS A 49 -4.28 -5.85 11.33
CA HIS A 49 -3.13 -5.05 11.73
C HIS A 49 -2.75 -5.27 13.20
N ILE A 50 -3.73 -5.39 14.10
CA ILE A 50 -3.51 -5.73 15.51
C ILE A 50 -2.83 -7.09 15.64
N GLN A 51 -3.34 -8.11 14.95
CA GLN A 51 -2.77 -9.46 14.97
C GLN A 51 -1.33 -9.47 14.46
N ARG A 52 -1.06 -8.79 13.33
CA ARG A 52 0.30 -8.65 12.80
C ARG A 52 1.23 -7.95 13.79
N ALA A 53 0.77 -6.87 14.43
CA ALA A 53 1.56 -6.14 15.42
C ALA A 53 1.91 -7.03 16.63
N GLN A 54 0.96 -7.80 17.15
CA GLN A 54 1.17 -8.73 18.26
C GLN A 54 2.19 -9.81 17.89
N LYS A 55 2.05 -10.44 16.71
CA LYS A 55 3.00 -11.44 16.21
C LYS A 55 4.41 -10.89 16.09
N VAL A 56 4.56 -9.68 15.53
CA VAL A 56 5.87 -9.02 15.42
C VAL A 56 6.50 -8.82 16.79
N ARG A 57 5.74 -8.39 17.80
CA ARG A 57 6.27 -8.20 19.17
C ARG A 57 6.75 -9.52 19.78
N LEU A 58 5.95 -10.57 19.67
CA LEU A 58 6.27 -11.89 20.19
C LEU A 58 7.54 -12.46 19.52
N ILE A 59 7.64 -12.38 18.20
CA ILE A 59 8.81 -12.88 17.47
C ILE A 59 10.04 -11.99 17.73
N ALA A 60 9.88 -10.67 17.83
CA ALA A 60 10.96 -9.76 18.17
C ALA A 60 11.57 -10.08 19.54
N GLU A 61 10.74 -10.41 20.52
CA GLU A 61 11.17 -10.88 21.84
C GLU A 61 11.91 -12.21 21.76
N LYS A 62 11.36 -13.20 21.03
CA LYS A 62 12.02 -14.50 20.79
C LYS A 62 13.41 -14.32 20.16
N LEU A 63 13.54 -13.41 19.20
CA LEU A 63 14.80 -13.12 18.49
C LEU A 63 15.73 -12.16 19.23
N GLN A 64 15.31 -11.60 20.37
CA GLN A 64 16.05 -10.58 21.12
C GLN A 64 16.44 -9.37 20.25
N ARG A 65 15.48 -8.88 19.45
CA ARG A 65 15.69 -7.76 18.51
C ARG A 65 14.70 -6.64 18.72
N TYR A 66 15.19 -5.42 18.64
CA TYR A 66 14.35 -4.23 18.57
C TYR A 66 13.85 -4.03 17.14
N ILE A 67 12.55 -4.16 16.95
CA ILE A 67 11.87 -3.97 15.67
C ILE A 67 10.77 -2.93 15.86
N SER A 68 10.83 -1.85 15.10
CA SER A 68 9.82 -0.78 15.13
C SER A 68 8.62 -1.18 14.29
N ILE A 69 7.43 -0.72 14.69
CA ILE A 69 6.20 -0.87 13.91
C ILE A 69 5.79 0.51 13.43
N MET A 70 5.65 0.66 12.11
CA MET A 70 5.21 1.88 11.45
C MET A 70 3.79 1.70 10.94
N ALA A 71 2.86 2.51 11.44
CA ALA A 71 1.51 2.62 10.90
C ALA A 71 1.52 3.59 9.73
N ASP A 72 1.11 3.13 8.55
CA ASP A 72 1.04 3.96 7.35
C ASP A 72 -0.43 4.21 6.96
N LEU A 73 -0.81 5.49 7.01
CA LEU A 73 -2.16 5.93 6.73
C LEU A 73 -2.43 5.93 5.22
N GLN A 74 -3.68 5.65 4.85
CA GLN A 74 -4.09 5.56 3.46
C GLN A 74 -3.99 6.89 2.70
N GLY A 75 -4.22 8.02 3.38
CA GLY A 75 -4.38 9.33 2.76
C GLY A 75 -5.64 9.43 1.88
N PRO A 76 -5.86 10.59 1.22
CA PRO A 76 -6.92 10.73 0.22
C PRO A 76 -6.62 9.83 -0.98
N LYS A 77 -7.59 8.99 -1.37
CA LYS A 77 -7.48 8.12 -2.55
C LYS A 77 -8.05 8.83 -3.76
N ILE A 78 -7.19 9.24 -4.68
CA ILE A 78 -7.60 9.70 -6.01
C ILE A 78 -7.51 8.48 -6.94
N ARG A 79 -8.66 7.94 -7.32
CA ARG A 79 -8.78 6.74 -8.17
C ARG A 79 -9.95 6.89 -9.11
N ILE A 80 -9.84 6.25 -10.26
CA ILE A 80 -11.01 5.94 -11.08
C ILE A 80 -11.83 4.86 -10.38
N SER A 81 -13.14 4.89 -10.62
CA SER A 81 -14.08 3.87 -10.15
C SER A 81 -13.94 2.59 -10.98
N SER A 82 -15.02 1.86 -11.20
CA SER A 82 -15.02 0.60 -11.97
C SER A 82 -15.68 0.73 -13.35
N PHE A 83 -15.23 -0.15 -14.25
CA PHE A 83 -15.81 -0.35 -15.58
C PHE A 83 -16.87 -1.46 -15.55
N ALA A 84 -17.87 -1.37 -16.42
CA ALA A 84 -18.90 -2.40 -16.58
C ALA A 84 -18.30 -3.77 -16.94
N GLU A 85 -17.31 -3.77 -17.83
CA GLU A 85 -16.60 -4.97 -18.29
C GLU A 85 -15.25 -5.18 -17.58
N GLY A 86 -15.06 -4.54 -16.42
CA GLY A 86 -13.86 -4.64 -15.59
C GLY A 86 -12.64 -3.85 -16.09
N LYS A 87 -12.44 -3.73 -17.40
CA LYS A 87 -11.40 -2.89 -18.01
C LYS A 87 -11.79 -2.38 -19.38
N VAL A 88 -11.12 -1.33 -19.83
CA VAL A 88 -11.20 -0.82 -21.20
C VAL A 88 -9.79 -0.56 -21.74
N THR A 89 -9.65 -0.62 -23.06
CA THR A 89 -8.41 -0.27 -23.75
C THR A 89 -8.62 1.06 -24.45
N LEU A 90 -7.77 2.05 -24.13
CA LEU A 90 -7.78 3.34 -24.81
C LEU A 90 -6.75 3.34 -25.95
N THR A 91 -7.08 4.06 -27.00
CA THR A 91 -6.20 4.30 -28.15
C THR A 91 -5.61 5.70 -28.10
N GLN A 92 -4.45 5.91 -28.71
CA GLN A 92 -3.81 7.22 -28.72
C GLN A 92 -4.70 8.27 -29.39
N GLY A 93 -4.87 9.41 -28.74
CA GLY A 93 -5.73 10.51 -29.22
C GLY A 93 -7.22 10.32 -28.95
N GLN A 94 -7.62 9.21 -28.32
CA GLN A 94 -9.00 9.00 -27.89
C GLN A 94 -9.38 9.99 -26.79
N THR A 95 -10.49 10.69 -26.99
CA THR A 95 -11.11 11.50 -25.92
C THR A 95 -11.70 10.58 -24.88
N PHE A 96 -11.46 10.89 -23.60
CA PHE A 96 -11.91 10.09 -22.48
C PHE A 96 -12.31 11.00 -21.32
N THR A 97 -13.48 10.77 -20.74
CA THR A 97 -14.06 11.60 -19.69
C THR A 97 -13.86 10.96 -18.32
N LEU A 98 -13.40 11.75 -17.35
CA LEU A 98 -13.49 11.42 -15.93
C LEU A 98 -14.71 12.13 -15.35
N ASP A 99 -15.71 11.37 -14.95
CA ASP A 99 -16.98 11.90 -14.46
C ASP A 99 -17.13 11.58 -12.97
N VAL A 100 -17.22 12.60 -12.12
CA VAL A 100 -17.36 12.41 -10.66
C VAL A 100 -18.78 12.03 -10.23
N GLU A 101 -19.76 12.13 -11.13
CA GLU A 101 -21.17 11.78 -10.87
C GLU A 101 -21.53 10.39 -11.43
N LEU A 102 -20.65 9.77 -12.23
CA LEU A 102 -20.90 8.45 -12.81
C LEU A 102 -20.92 7.36 -11.73
N ALA A 103 -21.97 6.54 -11.76
CA ALA A 103 -22.13 5.47 -10.77
C ALA A 103 -21.04 4.38 -10.92
N PRO A 104 -20.63 3.73 -9.82
CA PRO A 104 -19.66 2.64 -9.88
C PRO A 104 -20.13 1.51 -10.80
N GLY A 105 -19.26 1.08 -11.72
CA GLY A 105 -19.53 -0.02 -12.64
C GLY A 105 -20.18 0.42 -13.95
N GLU A 106 -20.43 1.71 -14.17
CA GLU A 106 -20.96 2.22 -15.45
C GLU A 106 -19.87 2.70 -16.41
N GLY A 107 -18.59 2.64 -16.00
CA GLY A 107 -17.47 3.03 -16.84
C GLY A 107 -17.38 2.19 -18.11
N ASN A 108 -17.03 2.83 -19.22
CA ASN A 108 -16.90 2.24 -20.55
C ASN A 108 -15.73 2.89 -21.33
N SER A 109 -15.64 2.66 -22.64
CA SER A 109 -14.53 3.15 -23.46
C SER A 109 -14.48 4.68 -23.59
N ASN A 110 -15.53 5.42 -23.20
CA ASN A 110 -15.58 6.87 -23.33
C ASN A 110 -15.57 7.61 -21.99
N THR A 111 -15.93 6.95 -20.89
CA THR A 111 -16.04 7.59 -19.57
C THR A 111 -15.78 6.61 -18.43
N VAL A 112 -15.31 7.12 -17.28
CA VAL A 112 -15.25 6.37 -16.02
C VAL A 112 -15.48 7.30 -14.83
N GLY A 113 -16.03 6.73 -13.75
CA GLY A 113 -16.17 7.39 -12.47
C GLY A 113 -14.82 7.85 -11.90
N CYS A 114 -14.78 8.94 -11.14
CA CYS A 114 -13.65 9.29 -10.28
C CYS A 114 -14.10 9.44 -8.82
N ASP A 115 -13.44 8.74 -7.90
CA ASP A 115 -13.78 8.75 -6.47
C ASP A 115 -13.39 10.06 -5.75
N TYR A 116 -12.76 11.00 -6.47
CA TYR A 116 -12.32 12.29 -5.94
C TYR A 116 -13.15 13.43 -6.52
N SER A 117 -14.21 13.81 -5.79
CA SER A 117 -15.21 14.80 -6.25
C SER A 117 -14.66 16.21 -6.45
N ALA A 118 -13.54 16.57 -5.82
CA ALA A 118 -12.90 17.87 -5.98
C ALA A 118 -12.11 18.00 -7.30
N LEU A 119 -11.86 16.88 -8.01
CA LEU A 119 -11.01 16.87 -9.21
C LEU A 119 -11.41 17.94 -10.26
N PRO A 120 -12.70 18.15 -10.62
CA PRO A 120 -13.06 19.13 -11.64
C PRO A 120 -12.73 20.59 -11.26
N GLY A 121 -12.60 20.89 -9.97
CA GLY A 121 -12.22 22.22 -9.48
C GLY A 121 -10.72 22.41 -9.29
N GLU A 122 -9.94 21.32 -9.35
CA GLU A 122 -8.49 21.33 -9.13
C GLU A 122 -7.68 21.12 -10.41
N VAL A 123 -8.34 20.81 -11.53
CA VAL A 123 -7.72 20.70 -12.85
C VAL A 123 -8.12 21.87 -13.74
N SER A 124 -7.20 22.24 -14.63
CA SER A 124 -7.38 23.24 -15.67
C SER A 124 -7.21 22.62 -17.05
N LYS A 125 -7.61 23.36 -18.07
CA LYS A 125 -7.36 22.98 -19.45
C LYS A 125 -5.84 22.78 -19.66
N ASP A 126 -5.49 21.70 -20.35
CA ASP A 126 -4.13 21.32 -20.73
C ASP A 126 -3.25 20.78 -19.57
N ASP A 127 -3.82 20.48 -18.39
CA ASP A 127 -3.15 19.71 -17.32
C ASP A 127 -2.93 18.23 -17.71
N LEU A 128 -1.89 17.60 -17.15
CA LEU A 128 -1.42 16.23 -17.44
C LEU A 128 -1.53 15.28 -16.25
#